data_AF-A0A3L6TFX4-F1
#
_entry.id   AF-A0A3L6TFX4-F1
#
_cell.length_a   1.000
_cell.length_b   1.000
_cell.length_c   1.000
_cell.angle_alpha   90.00
_cell.angle_beta   90.00
_cell.angle_gamma   90.00
#
_symmetry.space_group_name_H-M   'P 1'
#
loop_
_entity.id
_entity.type
_entity.pdbx_description
1 polymer ?
#
loop_
_entity_poly.entity_id
_entity_poly.type
_entity_poly.pdbx_seq_one_letter_code
_entity_poly.pdbx_strand_id
1 'polypeptide(L)'
;MASVASEKVLTESDLKSDQSRLLIWSGGSDRLRPLLSAGELSHCGLDGTHRRRTKSPAQGQEDGAKKKRDHKTRYPGVPVLVYERGAERAPAALRLNSFHSTKAMVIRGHGYLSFVAGGGFNTGDRVEVWAFRRPNDQHLCFVVAKRDDDRLVAAINPQE
;
A
#
# COMPACT_ATOMS: atom_id res chain seq x y z
N MET A 1 -8.02 1.22 17.98
CA MET A 1 -7.02 0.13 18.09
C MET A 1 -6.29 0.05 16.75
N ALA A 2 -4.96 0.02 16.75
CA ALA A 2 -4.17 -0.14 15.53
C ALA A 2 -3.97 -1.63 15.23
N SER A 3 -3.97 -2.03 13.96
CA SER A 3 -3.70 -3.40 13.54
C SER A 3 -2.47 -3.47 12.65
N VAL A 4 -1.71 -4.57 12.77
CA VAL A 4 -0.58 -4.84 11.87
C VAL A 4 -1.15 -5.13 10.48
N ALA A 5 -0.90 -4.21 9.56
CA ALA A 5 -1.31 -4.35 8.17
C ALA A 5 -0.33 -5.25 7.42
N SER A 6 0.97 -5.05 7.58
CA SER A 6 1.98 -5.85 6.86
C SER A 6 3.34 -5.79 7.52
N GLU A 7 4.13 -6.83 7.32
CA GLU A 7 5.58 -6.81 7.50
C GLU A 7 6.24 -7.06 6.14
N LYS A 8 7.38 -6.41 5.86
CA LYS A 8 8.15 -6.68 4.65
C LYS A 8 9.59 -6.17 4.73
N VAL A 9 10.44 -6.71 3.86
CA VAL A 9 11.72 -6.12 3.50
C VAL A 9 11.50 -5.10 2.37
N LEU A 10 12.04 -3.90 2.52
CA LEU A 10 11.98 -2.88 1.47
C LEU A 10 12.86 -3.28 0.30
N THR A 11 12.31 -3.17 -0.91
CA THR A 11 13.02 -3.46 -2.15
C THR A 11 13.28 -2.17 -2.92
N GLU A 12 14.13 -2.22 -3.94
CA GLU A 12 14.33 -1.07 -4.83
C GLU A 12 13.01 -0.55 -5.40
N SER A 13 12.06 -1.44 -5.72
CA SER A 13 10.75 -1.06 -6.24
C SER A 13 9.90 -0.23 -5.27
N ASP A 14 10.19 -0.33 -3.97
CA ASP A 14 9.54 0.46 -2.94
C ASP A 14 10.11 1.88 -2.84
N LEU A 15 11.32 2.12 -3.36
CA LEU A 15 12.09 3.36 -3.15
C LEU A 15 12.39 4.13 -4.44
N LYS A 16 12.39 3.45 -5.60
CA LYS A 16 12.66 4.07 -6.91
C LYS A 16 11.55 5.03 -7.33
N SER A 17 11.95 6.13 -7.97
CA SER A 17 11.07 7.24 -8.34
C SER A 17 9.97 6.85 -9.34
N ASP A 18 10.25 5.90 -10.24
CA ASP A 18 9.33 5.41 -11.26
C ASP A 18 8.12 4.66 -10.69
N GLN A 19 8.30 4.00 -9.53
CA GLN A 19 7.26 3.22 -8.86
C GLN A 19 6.73 3.90 -7.60
N SER A 20 7.61 4.50 -6.80
CA SER A 20 7.34 5.34 -5.60
C SER A 20 6.13 4.87 -4.81
N ARG A 21 6.18 3.62 -4.34
CA ARG A 21 5.02 2.96 -3.75
C ARG A 21 5.40 1.97 -2.66
N LEU A 22 4.62 1.94 -1.60
CA LEU A 22 4.67 0.88 -0.60
C LEU A 22 3.57 -0.13 -0.89
N LEU A 23 3.97 -1.35 -1.27
CA LEU A 23 3.03 -2.42 -1.57
C LEU A 23 2.65 -3.22 -0.31
N ILE A 24 1.36 -3.35 -0.08
CA ILE A 24 0.75 -4.18 0.97
C ILE A 24 0.13 -5.39 0.26
N TRP A 25 0.75 -6.56 0.43
CA TRP A 25 0.31 -7.79 -0.25
C TRP A 25 -1.08 -8.26 0.20
N SER A 26 -1.62 -9.27 -0.48
CA SER A 26 -3.00 -9.75 -0.31
C SER A 26 -3.37 -10.04 1.16
N GLY A 27 -2.52 -10.75 1.91
CA GLY A 27 -2.78 -11.04 3.32
C GLY A 27 -2.91 -9.78 4.19
N GLY A 28 -2.11 -8.74 3.91
CA GLY A 28 -2.25 -7.45 4.58
C GLY A 28 -3.45 -6.65 4.09
N SER A 29 -3.77 -6.75 2.81
CA SER A 29 -4.93 -6.11 2.19
C SER A 29 -6.23 -6.65 2.79
N ASP A 30 -6.31 -7.95 3.07
CA ASP A 30 -7.48 -8.56 3.72
C ASP A 30 -7.65 -8.06 5.17
N ARG A 31 -6.55 -7.79 5.89
CA ARG A 31 -6.58 -7.13 7.22
C ARG A 31 -6.98 -5.65 7.16
N LEU A 32 -6.69 -4.96 6.06
CA LEU A 32 -7.04 -3.55 5.88
C LEU A 32 -8.50 -3.33 5.50
N ARG A 33 -9.12 -4.27 4.78
CA ARG A 33 -10.50 -4.12 4.29
C ARG A 33 -11.52 -3.76 5.38
N PRO A 34 -11.51 -4.38 6.58
CA PRO A 34 -12.43 -4.02 7.66
C PRO A 34 -12.25 -2.59 8.18
N LEU A 35 -11.10 -1.95 7.94
CA LEU A 35 -10.85 -0.56 8.36
C LEU A 35 -11.40 0.46 7.37
N LEU A 36 -11.78 0.05 6.15
CA LEU A 36 -12.25 0.93 5.09
C LEU A 36 -13.77 1.07 5.14
N SER A 37 -14.26 2.29 4.93
CA SER A 37 -15.70 2.51 4.74
C SER A 37 -16.15 1.97 3.38
N ALA A 38 -17.46 1.80 3.18
CA ALA A 38 -18.00 1.37 1.89
C ALA A 38 -17.57 2.30 0.74
N GLY A 39 -17.59 3.62 0.96
CA GLY A 39 -17.14 4.61 -0.02
C GLY A 39 -15.65 4.50 -0.32
N GLU A 40 -14.83 4.22 0.68
CA GLU A 40 -13.39 4.03 0.50
C GLU A 40 -13.02 2.72 -0.19
N LEU A 41 -13.77 1.65 0.07
CA LEU A 41 -13.66 0.40 -0.69
C LEU A 41 -13.97 0.67 -2.17
N SER A 42 -15.01 1.44 -2.47
CA SER A 42 -15.34 1.85 -3.84
C SER A 42 -14.25 2.72 -4.47
N HIS A 43 -13.71 3.70 -3.72
CA HIS A 43 -12.56 4.51 -4.14
C HIS A 43 -11.28 3.70 -4.34
N CYS A 44 -11.17 2.50 -3.80
CA CYS A 44 -10.09 1.56 -4.08
C CYS A 44 -10.45 0.51 -5.13
N GLY A 45 -11.69 0.47 -5.64
CA GLY A 45 -12.16 -0.58 -6.55
C GLY A 45 -12.31 -1.96 -5.92
N LEU A 46 -12.66 -2.01 -4.63
CA LEU A 46 -12.74 -3.21 -3.79
C LEU A 46 -14.16 -3.54 -3.32
N ASP A 47 -15.16 -2.76 -3.71
CA ASP A 47 -16.58 -2.93 -3.35
C ASP A 47 -17.28 -4.10 -4.08
N GLY A 48 -16.56 -4.84 -4.94
CA GLY A 48 -17.07 -6.02 -5.62
C GLY A 48 -18.08 -5.74 -6.75
N THR A 49 -18.52 -4.49 -6.91
CA THR A 49 -19.50 -4.08 -7.94
C THR A 49 -18.93 -4.22 -9.35
N HIS A 50 -17.62 -4.01 -9.50
CA HIS A 50 -16.91 -4.20 -10.77
C HIS A 50 -16.60 -5.66 -11.14
N ARG A 51 -16.92 -6.63 -10.28
CA ARG A 51 -16.53 -8.04 -10.47
C ARG A 51 -17.43 -8.82 -11.44
N ARG A 52 -18.50 -8.21 -11.95
CA ARG A 52 -19.31 -8.79 -13.03
C ARG A 52 -19.09 -8.05 -14.35
N ARG A 53 -17.90 -8.21 -14.95
CA ARG A 53 -17.92 -8.48 -16.41
C ARG A 53 -18.44 -9.90 -16.53
N THR A 54 -19.76 -10.02 -16.70
CA THR A 54 -20.38 -11.19 -17.29
C THR A 54 -19.51 -11.61 -18.47
N LYS A 55 -18.90 -12.80 -18.38
CA LYS A 55 -18.54 -13.52 -19.59
C LYS A 55 -19.86 -13.73 -20.32
N SER A 56 -20.17 -12.90 -21.31
CA SER A 56 -21.17 -13.27 -22.30
C SER A 56 -20.79 -14.67 -22.79
N PRO A 57 -21.71 -15.64 -22.83
CA PRO A 57 -21.39 -16.94 -23.40
C PRO A 57 -20.94 -16.71 -24.84
N ALA A 58 -19.75 -17.19 -25.17
CA ALA A 58 -19.20 -17.10 -26.51
C ALA A 58 -20.12 -17.87 -27.47
N GLN A 59 -20.87 -17.16 -28.31
CA GLN A 59 -21.18 -17.69 -29.64
C GLN A 59 -19.96 -17.40 -30.51
N GLY A 60 -19.38 -18.47 -31.04
CA GLY A 60 -18.09 -18.45 -31.68
C GLY A 60 -18.07 -17.57 -32.93
N GLN A 61 -16.92 -16.94 -33.14
CA GLN A 61 -16.26 -16.86 -34.43
C GLN A 61 -14.83 -16.38 -34.22
N GLU A 62 -13.91 -17.06 -34.89
CA GLU A 62 -12.52 -16.65 -35.07
C GLU A 62 -12.47 -15.26 -35.70
N ASP A 63 -11.73 -14.33 -35.10
CA ASP A 63 -10.80 -13.49 -35.85
C ASP A 63 -9.95 -12.63 -34.90
N GLY A 64 -8.70 -12.41 -35.31
CA GLY A 64 -7.60 -11.83 -34.53
C GLY A 64 -7.79 -10.37 -34.13
N ALA A 65 -8.75 -10.07 -33.26
CA ALA A 65 -8.92 -8.76 -32.67
C ALA A 65 -7.96 -8.58 -31.48
N LYS A 66 -6.91 -7.76 -31.68
CA LYS A 66 -6.13 -7.15 -30.58
C LYS A 66 -7.10 -6.63 -29.54
N LYS A 67 -7.22 -7.32 -28.39
CA LYS A 67 -7.97 -6.85 -27.22
C LYS A 67 -7.43 -5.46 -26.87
N LYS A 68 -8.16 -4.42 -27.28
CA LYS A 68 -7.99 -3.07 -26.72
C LYS A 68 -7.99 -3.26 -25.21
N ARG A 69 -6.83 -3.01 -24.57
CA ARG A 69 -6.73 -3.00 -23.11
C ARG A 69 -7.78 -2.00 -22.65
N ASP A 70 -8.85 -2.56 -22.11
CA ASP A 70 -9.97 -1.83 -21.52
C ASP A 70 -9.39 -0.68 -20.71
N HIS A 71 -9.91 0.53 -20.91
CA HIS A 71 -9.43 1.75 -20.26
C HIS A 71 -9.23 1.44 -18.78
N LYS A 72 -7.97 1.42 -18.33
CA LYS A 72 -7.61 0.93 -16.99
C LYS A 72 -8.37 1.79 -15.98
N THR A 73 -9.48 1.28 -15.43
CA THR A 73 -10.32 2.03 -14.50
C THR A 73 -9.43 2.61 -13.42
N ARG A 74 -9.27 3.93 -13.43
CA ARG A 74 -8.39 4.63 -12.51
C ARG A 74 -9.24 5.06 -11.34
N TYR A 75 -9.24 4.24 -10.28
CA TYR A 75 -9.90 4.61 -9.05
C TYR A 75 -9.20 5.80 -8.42
N PRO A 76 -9.96 6.75 -7.82
CA PRO A 76 -9.36 7.90 -7.17
C PRO A 76 -8.37 7.43 -6.09
N GLY A 77 -8.73 6.48 -5.25
CA GLY A 77 -7.97 6.08 -4.08
C GLY A 77 -8.29 6.98 -2.88
N VAL A 78 -8.00 6.47 -1.70
CA VAL A 78 -8.36 7.03 -0.40
C VAL A 78 -7.22 7.90 0.12
N PRO A 79 -7.45 9.16 0.51
CA PRO A 79 -6.45 9.98 1.20
C PRO A 79 -6.07 9.34 2.54
N VAL A 80 -4.77 9.29 2.84
CA VAL A 80 -4.25 8.71 4.08
C VAL A 80 -3.10 9.55 4.63
N LEU A 81 -2.93 9.51 5.94
CA LEU A 81 -1.74 10.06 6.61
C LEU A 81 -0.78 8.94 6.97
N VAL A 82 0.49 9.10 6.63
CA VAL A 82 1.54 8.11 6.92
C VAL A 82 2.58 8.70 7.84
N TYR A 83 2.69 8.09 9.02
CA TYR A 83 3.63 8.45 10.07
C TYR A 83 4.84 7.52 10.00
N GLU A 84 6.01 8.04 10.35
CA GLU A 84 7.16 7.21 10.72
C GLU A 84 7.18 7.06 12.24
N ARG A 85 7.39 5.84 12.72
CA ARG A 85 7.48 5.58 14.16
C ARG A 85 8.74 6.24 14.74
N GLY A 86 8.55 7.08 15.77
CA GLY A 86 9.64 7.73 16.50
C GLY A 86 10.24 8.95 15.79
N ALA A 87 9.65 9.40 14.68
CA ALA A 87 10.09 10.61 14.00
C ALA A 87 9.30 11.84 14.49
N GLU A 88 10.02 12.91 14.87
CA GLU A 88 9.43 14.21 15.19
C GLU A 88 9.20 15.06 13.92
N ARG A 89 8.44 14.51 12.96
CA ARG A 89 8.04 15.24 11.76
C ARG A 89 6.58 15.06 11.42
N ALA A 90 6.06 15.98 10.59
CA ALA A 90 4.70 15.90 10.09
C ALA A 90 4.46 14.60 9.29
N PRO A 91 3.25 14.00 9.38
CA PRO A 91 2.90 12.84 8.58
C PRO A 91 2.84 13.19 7.09
N ALA A 92 3.17 12.22 6.24
CA ALA A 92 3.04 12.36 4.80
C ALA A 92 1.58 12.16 4.37
N ALA A 93 1.03 13.15 3.65
CA ALA A 93 -0.27 13.02 3.00
C ALA A 93 -0.14 12.21 1.69
N LEU A 94 -0.62 10.97 1.71
CA LEU A 94 -0.51 10.01 0.61
C LEU A 94 -1.89 9.48 0.21
N ARG A 95 -1.91 8.52 -0.71
CA ARG A 95 -3.13 7.84 -1.16
C ARG A 95 -2.97 6.33 -1.13
N LEU A 96 -3.98 5.67 -0.59
CA LEU A 96 -4.18 4.23 -0.68
C LEU A 96 -4.99 3.88 -1.93
N ASN A 97 -4.58 2.87 -2.67
CA ASN A 97 -5.31 2.33 -3.83
C ASN A 97 -5.15 0.80 -3.88
N SER A 98 -5.76 0.13 -4.86
CA SER A 98 -5.57 -1.31 -5.08
C SER A 98 -4.90 -1.61 -6.43
N PHE A 99 -4.17 -2.72 -6.48
CA PHE A 99 -3.81 -3.40 -7.71
C PHE A 99 -4.77 -4.55 -7.98
N HIS A 100 -5.66 -4.33 -8.93
CA HIS A 100 -6.75 -5.25 -9.24
C HIS A 100 -6.27 -6.66 -9.63
N SER A 101 -5.11 -6.78 -10.28
CA SER A 101 -4.54 -8.08 -10.69
C SER A 101 -4.01 -8.91 -9.52
N THR A 102 -3.54 -8.28 -8.44
CA THR A 102 -2.91 -8.97 -7.30
C THR A 102 -3.72 -8.87 -6.01
N LYS A 103 -4.82 -8.10 -6.01
CA LYS A 103 -5.58 -7.69 -4.82
C LYS A 103 -4.74 -6.97 -3.75
N ALA A 104 -3.49 -6.64 -4.06
CA ALA A 104 -2.62 -5.90 -3.17
C ALA A 104 -3.11 -4.46 -3.06
N MET A 105 -2.89 -3.85 -1.91
CA MET A 105 -3.08 -2.42 -1.71
C MET A 105 -1.76 -1.70 -1.86
N VAL A 106 -1.82 -0.44 -2.27
CA VAL A 106 -0.63 0.36 -2.56
C VAL A 106 -0.79 1.75 -1.95
N ILE A 107 0.21 2.16 -1.17
CA ILE A 107 0.33 3.52 -0.65
C ILE A 107 1.31 4.26 -1.57
N ARG A 108 0.87 5.39 -2.13
CA ARG A 108 1.69 6.23 -3.03
C ARG A 108 1.20 7.67 -3.02
N GLY A 109 1.97 8.58 -3.61
CA GLY A 109 1.59 9.98 -3.78
C GLY A 109 2.79 10.89 -3.95
N HIS A 110 2.54 12.17 -4.22
CA HIS A 110 3.60 13.16 -4.43
C HIS A 110 4.60 13.22 -3.26
N GLY A 111 4.12 13.12 -2.01
CA GLY A 111 4.98 13.13 -0.82
C GLY A 111 5.72 11.83 -0.50
N TYR A 112 5.58 10.78 -1.31
CA TYR A 112 6.10 9.45 -0.97
C TYR A 112 7.63 9.42 -0.94
N LEU A 113 8.29 9.99 -1.95
CA LEU A 113 9.76 10.02 -1.99
C LEU A 113 10.35 10.87 -0.87
N SER A 114 9.72 12.00 -0.55
CA SER A 114 10.12 12.83 0.61
C SER A 114 9.93 12.08 1.93
N PHE A 115 8.87 11.28 2.06
CA PHE A 115 8.67 10.43 3.23
C PHE A 115 9.76 9.37 3.37
N VAL A 116 10.10 8.69 2.26
CA VAL A 116 11.14 7.66 2.23
C VAL A 116 12.52 8.25 2.56
N ALA A 117 12.89 9.34 1.87
CA ALA A 117 14.18 10.00 2.07
C ALA A 117 14.30 10.59 3.48
N GLY A 118 13.25 11.26 3.96
CA GLY A 118 13.24 11.85 5.30
C GLY A 118 13.30 10.82 6.43
N GLY A 119 12.82 9.60 6.20
CA GLY A 119 12.88 8.50 7.16
C GLY A 119 14.10 7.59 7.04
N GLY A 120 15.04 7.94 6.16
CA GLY A 120 16.25 7.16 5.94
C GLY A 120 15.99 5.71 5.56
N PHE A 121 14.84 5.39 4.93
CA PHE A 121 14.50 4.03 4.53
C PHE A 121 15.36 3.58 3.35
N ASN A 122 15.99 2.41 3.49
CA ASN A 122 16.89 1.84 2.49
C ASN A 122 16.41 0.46 2.02
N THR A 123 16.88 0.05 0.84
CA THR A 123 16.69 -1.31 0.36
C THR A 123 17.30 -2.28 1.37
N GLY A 124 16.56 -3.32 1.74
CA GLY A 124 16.98 -4.30 2.75
C GLY A 124 16.42 -4.03 4.15
N ASP A 125 15.96 -2.80 4.44
CA ASP A 125 15.35 -2.49 5.73
C ASP A 125 14.08 -3.34 5.94
N ARG A 126 13.98 -3.98 7.10
CA ARG A 126 12.75 -4.64 7.55
C ARG A 126 11.81 -3.61 8.14
N VAL A 127 10.60 -3.52 7.60
CA VAL A 127 9.58 -2.60 8.10
C VAL A 127 8.30 -3.33 8.48
N GLU A 128 7.65 -2.78 9.50
CA GLU A 128 6.29 -3.11 9.89
C GLU A 128 5.38 -1.92 9.57
N VAL A 129 4.21 -2.22 9.02
CA VAL A 129 3.19 -1.27 8.62
C VAL A 129 1.96 -1.52 9.46
N TRP A 130 1.54 -0.51 10.21
CA TRP A 130 0.34 -0.52 11.01
C TRP A 130 -0.72 0.36 10.36
N ALA A 131 -1.99 0.04 10.59
CA ALA A 131 -3.12 0.86 10.14
C ALA A 131 -4.10 1.11 11.28
N PHE A 132 -4.67 2.32 11.30
CA PHE A 132 -5.67 2.70 12.28
C PHE A 132 -6.55 3.85 11.78
N ARG A 133 -7.70 4.04 12.42
CA ARG A 133 -8.56 5.22 12.26
C ARG A 133 -8.29 6.19 13.40
N ARG A 134 -8.12 7.48 13.09
CA ARG A 134 -8.10 8.52 14.13
C ARG A 134 -9.47 8.58 14.82
N PRO A 135 -9.53 8.60 16.17
CA PRO A 135 -10.81 8.62 16.88
C PRO A 135 -11.72 9.79 16.48
N ASN A 136 -11.14 10.98 16.27
CA ASN A 136 -11.90 12.22 16.16
C ASN A 136 -12.55 12.43 14.79
N ASP A 137 -11.84 12.13 13.70
CA ASP A 137 -12.29 12.41 12.33
C ASP A 137 -12.34 11.17 11.46
N GLN A 138 -12.08 10.00 12.04
CA GLN A 138 -12.04 8.72 11.35
C GLN A 138 -11.08 8.72 10.16
N HIS A 139 -10.06 9.59 10.11
CA HIS A 139 -9.11 9.56 9.01
C HIS A 139 -8.30 8.25 9.07
N LEU A 140 -8.13 7.59 7.92
CA LEU A 140 -7.32 6.37 7.83
C LEU A 140 -5.83 6.75 7.85
N CYS A 141 -5.12 6.19 8.82
CA CYS A 141 -3.71 6.47 9.06
C CYS A 141 -2.88 5.19 9.03
N PHE A 142 -1.61 5.36 8.67
CA PHE A 142 -0.61 4.31 8.68
C PHE A 142 0.60 4.72 9.50
N VAL A 143 1.24 3.76 10.16
CA VAL A 143 2.56 3.95 10.76
C VAL A 143 3.52 2.98 10.07
N VAL A 144 4.65 3.49 9.59
CA VAL A 144 5.76 2.68 9.10
C VAL A 144 6.87 2.72 10.14
N ALA A 145 7.30 1.55 10.58
CA ALA A 145 8.36 1.39 11.57
C ALA A 145 9.45 0.48 11.02
N LYS A 146 10.72 0.88 11.14
CA LYS A 146 11.82 -0.07 10.98
C LYS A 146 11.81 -1.05 12.15
N ARG A 147 12.06 -2.33 11.89
CA ARG A 147 12.26 -3.32 12.94
C ARG A 147 13.69 -3.21 13.45
N ASP A 148 13.84 -3.25 14.78
CA ASP A 148 15.14 -3.10 15.46
C ASP A 148 16.01 -4.37 15.40
N ASP A 149 15.62 -5.40 14.64
CA ASP A 149 16.39 -6.64 14.50
C ASP A 149 17.83 -6.36 14.01
N ASP A 150 18.04 -5.25 13.28
CA ASP A 150 19.37 -4.82 12.80
C ASP A 150 20.25 -4.19 13.89
N ARG A 151 19.65 -3.67 14.99
CA ARG A 151 20.42 -3.08 16.11
C ARG A 151 20.99 -4.14 17.05
N LEU A 152 20.30 -5.28 17.20
CA LEU A 152 20.79 -6.38 18.04
C LEU A 152 21.98 -7.10 17.38
N VAL A 153 22.00 -7.25 16.06
CA VAL A 153 23.16 -7.87 15.36
C VAL A 153 24.40 -6.97 15.44
N ALA A 154 24.24 -5.65 15.35
CA ALA A 154 25.35 -4.70 15.50
C ALA A 154 25.88 -4.61 16.95
N ALA A 155 25.02 -4.83 17.96
CA ALA A 155 25.43 -4.81 19.37
C ALA A 155 26.11 -6.11 19.86
N ILE A 156 25.93 -7.23 19.15
CA ILE A 156 26.50 -8.53 19.52
C ILE A 156 27.88 -8.77 18.90
N ASN A 157 28.26 -8.03 17.85
CA ASN A 157 29.61 -8.03 17.29
C ASN A 157 30.22 -6.62 17.34
N PRO A 158 30.80 -6.20 18.49
CA PRO A 158 31.84 -5.19 18.42
C PRO A 158 32.98 -5.77 17.57
N GLN A 159 33.18 -5.23 16.38
CA GLN A 159 34.38 -5.50 15.58
C GLN A 159 35.57 -4.92 16.36
N GLU A 160 36.45 -5.84 16.76
CA GLU A 160 37.81 -5.71 17.32
C GLU A 160 38.02 -4.93 18.64
#